data_AF-U6MDM6-F1
#
_entry.id   AF-U6MDM6-F1
#
_cell.length_a   1.000
_cell.length_b   1.000
_cell.length_c   1.000
_cell.angle_alpha   90.00
_cell.angle_beta   90.00
_cell.angle_gamma   90.00
#
_symmetry.space_group_name_H-M   'P 1'
#
loop_
_entity.id
_entity.type
_entity.pdbx_description
1 polymer ?
#
loop_
_entity_poly.entity_id
_entity_poly.type
_entity_poly.pdbx_seq_one_letter_code
_entity_poly.pdbx_strand_id
1 'polypeptide(L)'
;MCERGVWQLKEVLLRYSETGYSSNGVRFYLKHLLPSWEQRNPQVKVVVQHDKYAQPQATFVFASGARSETPLENLQPRQVEELLQLHRDSSGPNHFLKHGGPKVWTERRSIQGLWRPSLPSQLLALRWFRRSRPPLRLPKYSAESLRLSLQAIRGDGRWGSEREFPKGWDQLALKYAHCNPLMSEPVFPDRQQQQQQQQLEQ
;
A
#
# COMPACT_ATOMS: atom_id res chain seq x y z
N MET A 1 6.53 9.76 -12.31
CA MET A 1 5.81 10.73 -11.49
C MET A 1 6.79 11.77 -10.99
N CYS A 2 6.33 12.98 -10.68
CA CYS A 2 7.05 13.87 -9.78
C CYS A 2 6.30 13.94 -8.44
N GLU A 3 7.03 13.87 -7.32
CA GLU A 3 6.47 14.09 -6.00
C GLU A 3 7.24 15.23 -5.35
N ARG A 4 6.52 16.28 -4.92
CA ARG A 4 7.12 17.48 -4.29
C ARG A 4 8.25 18.11 -5.14
N GLY A 5 8.09 18.10 -6.46
CA GLY A 5 9.08 18.65 -7.41
C GLY A 5 10.26 17.72 -7.73
N VAL A 6 10.30 16.51 -7.16
CA VAL A 6 11.36 15.53 -7.43
C VAL A 6 10.86 14.46 -8.38
N TRP A 7 11.58 14.24 -9.48
CA TRP A 7 11.32 13.14 -10.41
C TRP A 7 11.69 11.80 -9.78
N GLN A 8 10.73 10.88 -9.77
CA GLN A 8 10.86 9.59 -9.12
C GLN A 8 11.61 8.58 -9.98
N LEU A 9 11.32 8.49 -11.27
CA LEU A 9 12.10 7.63 -12.16
C LEU A 9 13.48 8.26 -12.41
N LYS A 10 14.56 7.51 -12.17
CA LYS A 10 15.94 7.98 -12.30
C LYS A 10 16.68 7.32 -13.45
N GLU A 11 16.54 6.01 -13.58
CA GLU A 11 17.27 5.24 -14.58
C GLU A 11 16.36 4.21 -15.23
N VAL A 12 16.52 4.05 -16.55
CA VAL A 12 15.87 3.02 -17.35
C VAL A 12 16.95 2.21 -18.03
N LEU A 13 17.01 0.93 -17.71
CA LEU A 13 17.91 -0.01 -18.35
C LEU A 13 17.10 -0.82 -19.38
N LEU A 14 17.45 -0.67 -20.66
CA LEU A 14 16.83 -1.38 -21.76
C LEU A 14 17.75 -2.48 -22.24
N ARG A 15 17.37 -3.72 -21.95
CA ARG A 15 18.06 -4.91 -22.45
C ARG A 15 17.39 -5.41 -23.72
N TYR A 16 18.16 -5.69 -24.76
CA TYR A 16 17.64 -6.22 -26.02
C TYR A 16 18.64 -7.12 -26.76
N SER A 17 18.11 -7.99 -27.64
CA SER A 17 18.92 -8.79 -28.58
C SER A 17 18.89 -8.19 -29.99
N GLU A 18 20.02 -8.26 -30.69
CA GLU A 18 20.15 -7.75 -32.07
C GLU A 18 19.50 -8.70 -33.09
N THR A 19 19.56 -10.01 -32.84
CA THR A 19 19.11 -11.04 -33.78
C THR A 19 17.75 -11.64 -33.42
N GLY A 20 17.35 -11.57 -32.15
CA GLY A 20 16.09 -12.15 -31.67
C GLY A 20 14.86 -11.55 -32.36
N TYR A 21 13.87 -12.39 -32.68
CA TYR A 21 12.61 -11.90 -33.25
C TYR A 21 11.79 -11.08 -32.24
N SER A 22 11.79 -11.52 -30.98
CA SER A 22 11.01 -10.89 -29.90
C SER A 22 11.43 -9.44 -29.60
N SER A 23 12.63 -9.04 -29.96
CA SER A 23 13.18 -7.69 -29.77
C SER A 23 13.05 -6.78 -31.00
N ASN A 24 12.35 -7.20 -32.06
CA ASN A 24 12.24 -6.42 -33.30
C ASN A 24 11.66 -5.00 -33.08
N GLY A 25 10.53 -4.90 -32.38
CA GLY A 25 9.92 -3.61 -32.08
C GLY A 25 10.78 -2.74 -31.16
N VAL A 26 11.51 -3.36 -30.21
CA VAL A 26 12.45 -2.65 -29.34
C VAL A 26 13.61 -2.08 -30.15
N ARG A 27 14.20 -2.84 -31.07
CA ARG A 27 15.29 -2.35 -31.95
C ARG A 27 14.87 -1.13 -32.76
N PHE A 28 13.68 -1.20 -33.36
CA PHE A 28 13.12 -0.08 -34.11
C PHE A 28 12.95 1.15 -33.20
N TYR A 29 12.39 0.95 -32.00
CA TYR A 29 12.21 2.02 -31.02
C TYR A 29 13.54 2.67 -30.61
N LEU A 30 14.55 1.87 -30.27
CA LEU A 30 15.88 2.34 -29.88
C LEU A 30 16.53 3.21 -30.97
N LYS A 31 16.38 2.82 -32.24
CA LYS A 31 17.00 3.53 -33.37
C LYS A 31 16.29 4.83 -33.74
N HIS A 32 14.96 4.85 -33.67
CA HIS A 32 14.16 5.93 -34.29
C HIS A 32 13.45 6.84 -33.28
N LEU A 33 12.96 6.29 -32.17
CA LEU A 33 12.06 7.00 -31.26
C LEU A 33 12.74 7.37 -29.94
N LEU A 34 13.66 6.54 -29.45
CA LEU A 34 14.35 6.76 -28.18
C LEU A 34 15.02 8.15 -28.09
N PRO A 35 15.77 8.65 -29.09
CA PRO A 35 16.44 9.95 -28.97
C PRO A 35 15.46 11.11 -28.71
N SER A 36 14.29 11.07 -29.36
CA SER A 36 13.23 12.07 -29.15
C SER A 36 12.59 11.98 -27.76
N TRP A 37 12.57 10.78 -27.18
CA TRP A 37 12.07 10.56 -25.83
C TRP A 37 13.07 11.04 -24.78
N GLU A 38 14.36 10.81 -24.98
CA GLU A 38 15.44 11.30 -24.10
C GLU A 38 15.50 12.83 -24.08
N GLN A 39 15.37 13.48 -25.25
CA GLN A 39 15.31 14.94 -25.32
C GLN A 39 14.12 15.54 -24.55
N ARG A 40 12.97 14.86 -24.56
CA ARG A 40 11.80 15.25 -23.76
C ARG A 40 11.96 14.97 -22.27
N ASN A 41 12.85 14.05 -21.90
CA ASN A 41 13.01 13.55 -20.54
C ASN A 41 14.48 13.55 -20.09
N PRO A 42 15.16 14.71 -20.06
CA PRO A 42 16.57 14.80 -19.70
C PRO A 42 16.86 14.36 -18.26
N GLN A 43 15.84 14.30 -17.40
CA GLN A 43 15.95 13.86 -16.01
C GLN A 43 16.14 12.35 -15.84
N VAL A 44 15.85 11.54 -16.85
CA VAL A 44 15.94 10.08 -16.79
C VAL A 44 17.19 9.63 -17.53
N LYS A 45 18.07 8.89 -16.85
CA LYS A 45 19.22 8.26 -17.48
C LYS A 45 18.78 6.98 -18.17
N VAL A 46 18.93 6.90 -19.49
CA VAL A 46 18.67 5.68 -20.23
C VAL A 46 19.99 4.95 -20.47
N VAL A 47 20.02 3.66 -20.14
CA VAL A 47 21.17 2.77 -20.37
C VAL A 47 20.70 1.63 -21.26
N VAL A 48 21.35 1.47 -22.41
CA VAL A 48 21.04 0.40 -23.35
C VAL A 48 22.06 -0.72 -23.18
N GLN A 49 21.58 -1.94 -22.96
CA GLN A 49 22.39 -3.15 -22.86
C GLN A 49 22.03 -4.13 -23.96
N HIS A 50 23.04 -4.54 -24.72
CA HIS A 50 22.88 -5.52 -25.78
C HIS A 50 23.28 -6.91 -25.28
N ASP A 51 22.35 -7.86 -25.36
CA ASP A 51 22.58 -9.26 -25.00
C ASP A 51 22.05 -10.19 -26.10
N LYS A 52 22.92 -11.03 -26.67
CA LYS A 52 22.60 -11.84 -27.86
C LYS A 52 21.45 -12.82 -27.65
N TYR A 53 21.38 -13.46 -26.48
CA TYR A 53 20.45 -14.58 -26.22
C TYR A 53 19.38 -14.25 -25.17
N ALA A 54 19.34 -13.01 -24.67
CA ALA A 54 18.38 -12.61 -23.65
C ALA A 54 17.06 -12.12 -24.28
N GLN A 55 15.96 -12.39 -23.59
CA GLN A 55 14.69 -11.77 -23.91
C GLN A 55 14.75 -10.26 -23.61
N PRO A 56 14.11 -9.42 -24.45
CA PRO A 56 14.10 -7.99 -24.25
C PRO A 56 13.34 -7.63 -22.96
N GLN A 57 13.94 -6.77 -22.15
CA GLN A 57 13.40 -6.40 -20.84
C GLN A 57 13.79 -4.96 -20.51
N ALA A 58 12.88 -4.25 -19.85
CA ALA A 58 13.16 -2.95 -19.24
C ALA A 58 13.22 -3.07 -17.72
N THR A 59 14.27 -2.49 -17.13
CA THR A 59 14.40 -2.33 -15.69
C THR A 59 14.35 -0.85 -15.35
N PHE A 60 13.40 -0.49 -14.50
CA PHE A 60 13.16 0.87 -14.04
C PHE A 60 13.68 1.03 -12.62
N VAL A 61 14.57 1.99 -12.40
CA VAL A 61 15.11 2.31 -11.08
C VAL A 61 14.55 3.66 -10.63
N PHE A 62 13.86 3.63 -9.49
CA PHE A 62 13.25 4.81 -8.89
C PHE A 62 14.17 5.44 -7.84
N ALA A 63 13.89 6.70 -7.47
CA ALA A 63 14.63 7.47 -6.48
C ALA A 63 14.59 6.82 -5.09
N SER A 64 13.52 6.07 -4.79
CA SER A 64 13.38 5.26 -3.57
C SER A 64 14.29 4.03 -3.54
N GLY A 65 14.99 3.71 -4.63
CA GLY A 65 15.76 2.48 -4.81
C GLY A 65 14.89 1.29 -5.25
N ALA A 66 13.56 1.47 -5.32
CA ALA A 66 12.67 0.44 -5.84
C ALA A 66 13.00 0.13 -7.31
N ARG A 67 12.85 -1.14 -7.68
CA ARG A 67 13.07 -1.62 -9.05
C ARG A 67 11.79 -2.23 -9.58
N SER A 68 11.46 -1.91 -10.82
CA SER A 68 10.38 -2.54 -11.56
C SER A 68 10.94 -3.15 -12.83
N GLU A 69 10.61 -4.41 -13.06
CA GLU A 69 11.04 -5.15 -14.23
C GLU A 69 9.83 -5.38 -15.13
N THR A 70 9.95 -5.07 -16.42
CA THR A 70 8.85 -5.24 -17.39
C THR A 70 9.39 -5.93 -18.64
N PRO A 71 8.83 -7.07 -19.05
CA PRO A 71 9.23 -7.73 -20.29
C PRO A 71 8.80 -6.89 -21.50
N LEU A 72 9.62 -6.87 -22.54
CA LEU A 72 9.37 -6.12 -23.77
C LEU A 72 9.18 -7.03 -25.01
N GLU A 73 8.80 -8.28 -24.79
CA GLU A 73 8.70 -9.29 -25.83
C GLU A 73 7.56 -9.01 -26.81
N ASN A 74 7.87 -9.02 -28.11
CA ASN A 74 6.91 -8.85 -29.21
C ASN A 74 6.07 -7.56 -29.13
N LEU A 75 6.55 -6.54 -28.42
CA LEU A 75 5.88 -5.25 -28.32
C LEU A 75 6.13 -4.40 -29.57
N GLN A 76 5.11 -3.65 -29.98
CA GLN A 76 5.24 -2.64 -31.02
C GLN A 76 6.00 -1.41 -30.48
N PRO A 77 6.74 -0.65 -31.32
CA PRO A 77 7.51 0.50 -30.87
C PRO A 77 6.68 1.53 -30.08
N ARG A 78 5.42 1.74 -30.49
CA ARG A 78 4.48 2.62 -29.77
C ARG A 78 4.15 2.11 -28.36
N GLN A 79 3.95 0.80 -28.21
CA GLN A 79 3.66 0.20 -26.90
C GLN A 79 4.87 0.29 -25.96
N VAL A 80 6.09 0.19 -26.51
CA VAL A 80 7.32 0.43 -25.75
C VAL A 80 7.36 1.87 -25.23
N GLU A 81 7.01 2.85 -26.07
CA GLU A 81 6.92 4.25 -25.63
C GLU A 81 5.86 4.46 -24.54
N GLU A 82 4.68 3.85 -24.70
CA GLU A 82 3.59 3.91 -23.72
C GLU A 82 4.01 3.30 -22.37
N LEU A 83 4.77 2.20 -22.36
CA LEU A 83 5.33 1.60 -21.14
C LEU A 83 6.38 2.50 -20.48
N LEU A 84 7.28 3.09 -21.26
CA LEU A 84 8.25 4.04 -20.76
C LEU A 84 7.56 5.26 -20.14
N GLN A 85 6.52 5.77 -20.80
CA GLN A 85 5.72 6.88 -20.30
C GLN A 85 4.97 6.50 -19.02
N LEU A 86 4.37 5.31 -18.95
CA LEU A 86 3.68 4.80 -17.76
C LEU A 86 4.60 4.76 -16.53
N HIS A 87 5.82 4.23 -16.69
CA HIS A 87 6.79 4.19 -15.59
C HIS A 87 7.38 5.56 -15.29
N ARG A 88 7.59 6.40 -16.31
CA ARG A 88 7.96 7.81 -16.16
C ARG A 88 6.88 8.61 -15.45
N ASP A 89 5.62 8.18 -15.48
CA ASP A 89 4.47 8.78 -14.78
C ASP A 89 4.16 8.09 -13.44
N SER A 90 4.81 6.97 -13.12
CA SER A 90 4.69 6.26 -11.84
C SER A 90 5.75 6.70 -10.82
N SER A 91 5.48 6.55 -9.51
CA SER A 91 6.46 6.82 -8.45
C SER A 91 7.22 5.59 -7.97
N GLY A 92 6.75 4.40 -8.33
CA GLY A 92 7.40 3.13 -8.04
C GLY A 92 6.68 1.97 -8.72
N PRO A 93 7.02 0.73 -8.38
CA PRO A 93 6.25 -0.43 -8.79
C PRO A 93 4.90 -0.39 -8.06
N ASN A 94 3.81 -0.13 -8.78
CA ASN A 94 2.46 0.15 -8.25
C ASN A 94 1.79 -1.05 -7.52
N HIS A 95 2.55 -1.99 -6.96
CA HIS A 95 2.08 -3.23 -6.30
C HIS A 95 1.15 -2.97 -5.11
N PHE A 96 1.33 -1.85 -4.41
CA PHE A 96 0.58 -1.51 -3.20
C PHE A 96 -0.69 -0.69 -3.49
N LEU A 97 -0.87 -0.17 -4.71
CA LEU A 97 -2.03 0.62 -5.10
C LEU A 97 -3.15 -0.30 -5.58
N LYS A 98 -4.00 -0.72 -4.64
CA LYS A 98 -5.24 -1.45 -4.96
C LYS A 98 -6.35 -0.45 -5.30
N HIS A 99 -7.13 -0.73 -6.34
CA HIS A 99 -8.29 0.10 -6.69
C HIS A 99 -9.48 -0.04 -5.73
N GLY A 100 -9.47 -1.05 -4.86
CA GLY A 100 -10.50 -1.27 -3.83
C GLY A 100 -10.22 -0.53 -2.53
N GLY A 101 -11.28 -0.24 -1.77
CA GLY A 101 -11.18 0.43 -0.46
C GLY A 101 -11.23 1.96 -0.53
N PRO A 102 -10.77 2.65 0.52
CA PRO A 102 -10.75 4.12 0.55
C PRO A 102 -9.76 4.67 -0.47
N LYS A 103 -10.29 5.40 -1.47
CA LYS A 103 -9.50 5.99 -2.57
C LYS A 103 -8.70 7.23 -2.15
N VAL A 104 -8.98 7.78 -0.99
CA VAL A 104 -8.34 9.01 -0.49
C VAL A 104 -7.63 8.70 0.80
N TRP A 105 -6.31 8.96 0.80
CA TRP A 105 -5.48 8.90 1.99
C TRP A 105 -5.29 10.31 2.55
N THR A 106 -5.64 10.49 3.81
CA THR A 106 -5.43 11.76 4.54
C THR A 106 -4.80 11.46 5.90
N GLU A 107 -3.76 12.22 6.26
CA GLU A 107 -3.22 12.21 7.61
C GLU A 107 -4.21 12.90 8.57
N ARG A 108 -4.82 14.00 8.10
CA ARG A 108 -5.84 14.76 8.84
C ARG A 108 -7.25 14.26 8.49
N ARG A 109 -7.69 13.22 9.18
CA ARG A 109 -9.01 12.60 8.95
C ARG A 109 -10.20 13.50 9.29
N SER A 110 -10.04 14.47 10.18
CA SER A 110 -11.06 15.49 10.47
C SER A 110 -10.42 16.78 10.97
N ILE A 111 -11.03 17.91 10.63
CA ILE A 111 -10.56 19.25 11.05
C ILE A 111 -11.14 19.61 12.42
N GLN A 112 -12.44 19.33 12.63
CA GLN A 112 -13.16 19.66 13.88
C GLN A 112 -12.94 18.62 14.99
N GLY A 113 -12.47 17.42 14.64
CA GLY A 113 -12.41 16.27 15.55
C GLY A 113 -13.26 15.10 15.06
N LEU A 114 -12.93 13.91 15.53
CA LEU A 114 -13.75 12.72 15.26
C LEU A 114 -14.94 12.71 16.21
N TRP A 115 -16.06 12.12 15.77
CA TRP A 115 -17.20 11.94 16.66
C TRP A 115 -16.78 11.16 17.90
N ARG A 116 -17.11 11.71 19.07
CA ARG A 116 -16.93 11.07 20.36
C ARG A 116 -18.22 11.29 21.15
N PRO A 117 -18.75 10.27 21.84
CA PRO A 117 -19.89 10.46 22.70
C PRO A 117 -19.49 11.41 23.83
N SER A 118 -20.30 12.44 24.08
CA SER A 118 -20.11 13.33 25.23
C SER A 118 -20.23 12.55 26.54
N LEU A 119 -19.55 12.98 27.61
CA LEU A 119 -19.66 12.33 28.92
C LEU A 119 -21.13 12.14 29.36
N PRO A 120 -22.04 13.13 29.22
CA PRO A 120 -23.46 12.91 29.48
C PRO A 120 -24.09 11.80 28.63
N SER A 121 -23.77 11.72 27.34
CA SER A 121 -24.28 10.66 26.47
C SER A 121 -23.74 9.27 26.84
N GLN A 122 -22.47 9.20 27.28
CA GLN A 122 -21.87 7.97 27.80
C GLN A 122 -22.57 7.54 29.09
N LEU A 123 -22.77 8.46 30.03
CA LEU A 123 -23.49 8.20 31.28
C LEU A 123 -24.95 7.77 31.02
N LEU A 124 -25.61 8.36 30.02
CA LEU A 124 -26.96 7.97 29.59
C LEU A 124 -26.99 6.55 29.02
N ALA A 125 -25.98 6.16 28.24
CA ALA A 125 -25.82 4.78 27.76
C ALA A 125 -25.54 3.80 28.93
N LEU A 126 -24.69 4.21 29.89
CA LEU A 126 -24.36 3.42 31.07
C LEU A 126 -25.48 3.34 32.10
N ARG A 127 -26.46 4.25 32.07
CA ARG A 127 -27.65 4.23 32.94
C ARG A 127 -28.38 2.90 32.89
N TRP A 128 -28.36 2.21 31.74
CA TRP A 128 -28.98 0.90 31.60
C TRP A 128 -28.39 -0.12 32.59
N PHE A 129 -27.07 -0.10 32.80
CA PHE A 129 -26.36 -0.97 33.74
C PHE A 129 -26.53 -0.56 35.21
N ARG A 130 -26.91 0.68 35.48
CA ARG A 130 -27.10 1.22 36.85
C ARG A 130 -28.53 1.07 37.38
N ARG A 131 -29.43 0.38 36.66
CA ARG A 131 -30.79 0.11 37.15
C ARG A 131 -30.75 -0.89 38.30
N SER A 132 -31.48 -0.64 39.37
CA SER A 132 -31.59 -1.58 40.52
C SER A 132 -32.27 -2.90 40.15
N ARG A 133 -33.02 -2.94 39.05
CA ARG A 133 -33.59 -4.15 38.44
C ARG A 133 -33.44 -4.06 36.92
N PRO A 134 -32.27 -4.38 36.36
CA PRO A 134 -32.13 -4.43 34.91
C PRO A 134 -33.05 -5.55 34.37
N PRO A 135 -33.68 -5.39 33.21
CA PRO A 135 -34.35 -6.52 32.57
C PRO A 135 -33.31 -7.63 32.40
N LEU A 136 -33.68 -8.89 32.68
CA LEU A 136 -32.78 -10.06 32.63
C LEU A 136 -32.11 -10.26 31.26
N ARG A 137 -32.51 -9.50 30.24
CA ARG A 137 -31.97 -9.54 28.88
C ARG A 137 -31.41 -8.17 28.53
N LEU A 138 -30.16 -8.15 28.08
CA LEU A 138 -29.56 -7.01 27.40
C LEU A 138 -30.48 -6.52 26.27
N PRO A 139 -30.48 -5.21 25.92
CA PRO A 139 -31.14 -4.76 24.71
C PRO A 139 -30.65 -5.65 23.55
N LYS A 140 -31.59 -6.18 22.76
CA LYS A 140 -31.25 -6.99 21.60
C LYS A 140 -30.49 -6.09 20.62
N TYR A 141 -29.17 -6.10 20.71
CA TYR A 141 -28.31 -5.64 19.65
C TYR A 141 -28.68 -6.41 18.39
N SER A 142 -28.86 -5.73 17.26
CA SER A 142 -29.01 -6.41 15.98
C SER A 142 -27.77 -7.27 15.75
N ALA A 143 -27.91 -8.41 15.06
CA ALA A 143 -26.78 -9.27 14.72
C ALA A 143 -25.66 -8.47 14.01
N GLU A 144 -26.04 -7.46 13.21
CA GLU A 144 -25.09 -6.52 12.60
C GLU A 144 -24.33 -5.68 13.62
N SER A 145 -25.00 -5.09 14.61
CA SER A 145 -24.32 -4.27 15.62
C SER A 145 -23.34 -5.08 16.48
N LEU A 146 -23.66 -6.34 16.78
CA LEU A 146 -22.72 -7.26 17.43
C LEU A 146 -21.55 -7.61 16.52
N ARG A 147 -21.80 -7.87 15.23
CA ARG A 147 -20.75 -8.16 14.25
C ARG A 147 -19.80 -6.98 14.07
N LEU A 148 -20.33 -5.76 13.98
CA LEU A 148 -19.56 -4.52 13.83
C LEU A 148 -18.73 -4.19 15.09
N SER A 149 -19.28 -4.42 16.28
CA SER A 149 -18.55 -4.22 17.54
C SER A 149 -17.44 -5.26 17.73
N LEU A 150 -17.71 -6.54 17.41
CA LEU A 150 -16.69 -7.59 17.39
C LEU A 150 -15.57 -7.29 16.38
N GLN A 151 -15.91 -6.80 15.20
CA GLN A 151 -14.94 -6.34 14.20
C GLN A 151 -14.05 -5.22 14.74
N ALA A 152 -14.64 -4.20 15.38
CA ALA A 152 -13.87 -3.11 16.00
C ALA A 152 -12.98 -3.59 17.16
N ILE A 153 -13.45 -4.51 18.00
CA ILE A 153 -12.67 -5.09 19.11
C ILE A 153 -11.49 -5.92 18.59
N ARG A 154 -11.69 -6.68 17.52
CA ARG A 154 -10.65 -7.49 16.86
C ARG A 154 -9.62 -6.63 16.12
N GLY A 155 -9.93 -5.36 15.87
CA GLY A 155 -9.11 -4.45 15.10
C GLY A 155 -9.36 -4.54 13.60
N ASP A 156 -10.33 -5.34 13.15
CA ASP A 156 -10.76 -5.43 11.76
C ASP A 156 -11.94 -4.49 11.53
N GLY A 157 -11.77 -3.24 11.93
CA GLY A 157 -12.81 -2.23 11.84
C GLY A 157 -13.21 -1.95 10.39
N ARG A 158 -14.20 -1.07 10.22
CA ARG A 158 -14.72 -0.61 8.91
C ARG A 158 -13.64 -0.14 7.91
N TRP A 159 -12.42 0.08 8.37
CA TRP A 159 -11.28 0.60 7.61
C TRP A 159 -10.16 -0.42 7.37
N GLY A 160 -10.41 -1.71 7.60
CA GLY A 160 -9.43 -2.79 7.43
C GLY A 160 -8.78 -3.23 8.74
N SER A 161 -7.87 -4.21 8.65
CA SER A 161 -7.17 -4.74 9.82
C SER A 161 -6.14 -3.73 10.34
N GLU A 162 -6.28 -3.37 11.62
CA GLU A 162 -5.35 -2.53 12.37
C GLU A 162 -3.95 -3.14 12.44
N ARG A 163 -3.80 -4.44 12.19
CA ARG A 163 -2.51 -5.16 12.12
C ARG A 163 -1.75 -4.87 10.82
N GLU A 164 -2.47 -4.67 9.72
CA GLU A 164 -1.89 -4.46 8.38
C GLU A 164 -1.63 -2.97 8.11
N PHE A 165 -2.45 -2.09 8.68
CA PHE A 165 -2.35 -0.63 8.52
C PHE A 165 -2.33 0.06 9.89
N PRO A 166 -1.22 0.00 10.64
CA PRO A 166 -1.11 0.70 11.91
C PRO A 166 -1.27 2.21 11.65
N LYS A 167 -2.30 2.83 12.23
CA LYS A 167 -2.41 4.30 12.23
C LYS A 167 -1.30 4.87 13.12
N GLY A 168 -0.76 6.03 12.74
CA GLY A 168 0.19 6.78 13.56
C GLY A 168 -0.28 6.99 15.01
N TRP A 169 0.71 7.09 15.91
CA TRP A 169 0.64 6.93 17.37
C TRP A 169 -0.06 5.62 17.76
N ASP A 170 0.76 4.58 17.98
CA ASP A 170 0.39 3.18 18.19
C ASP A 170 -0.86 3.01 19.05
N GLN A 171 -1.99 2.84 18.37
CA GLN A 171 -3.28 2.61 19.01
C GLN A 171 -3.31 1.26 19.72
N LEU A 172 -2.48 0.29 19.29
CA LEU A 172 -2.24 -0.96 20.00
C LEU A 172 -1.54 -0.72 21.34
N ALA A 173 -0.54 0.18 21.38
CA ALA A 173 0.12 0.57 22.62
C ALA A 173 -0.87 1.30 23.56
N LEU A 174 -1.68 2.21 23.02
CA LEU A 174 -2.73 2.88 23.81
C LEU A 174 -3.83 1.90 24.28
N LYS A 175 -4.25 0.94 23.46
CA LYS A 175 -5.22 -0.09 23.81
C LYS A 175 -4.66 -1.02 24.88
N TYR A 176 -3.39 -1.41 24.77
CA TYR A 176 -2.70 -2.20 25.78
C TYR A 176 -2.62 -1.43 27.10
N ALA A 177 -2.21 -0.15 27.07
CA ALA A 177 -2.15 0.70 28.26
C ALA A 177 -3.54 0.88 28.92
N HIS A 178 -4.61 0.96 28.13
CA HIS A 178 -5.98 1.05 28.65
C HIS A 178 -6.49 -0.27 29.23
N CYS A 179 -6.16 -1.41 28.63
CA CYS A 179 -6.58 -2.73 29.10
C CYS A 179 -5.74 -3.22 30.30
N ASN A 180 -4.47 -2.81 30.38
CA ASN A 180 -3.51 -3.26 31.39
C ASN A 180 -2.85 -2.06 32.10
N PRO A 181 -3.61 -1.25 32.86
CA PRO A 181 -3.13 0.03 33.40
C PRO A 181 -2.04 -0.10 34.49
N LEU A 182 -1.82 -1.31 35.01
CA LEU A 182 -0.84 -1.59 36.09
C LEU A 182 0.48 -2.16 35.57
N MET A 183 0.62 -2.42 34.27
CA MET A 183 1.86 -2.90 33.67
C MET A 183 2.73 -1.71 33.29
N SER A 184 3.99 -1.67 33.76
CA SER A 184 4.91 -0.55 33.54
C SER A 184 5.42 -0.46 32.10
N GLU A 185 5.45 -1.57 31.36
CA GLU A 185 5.89 -1.62 29.96
C GLU A 185 4.92 -2.42 29.07
N PRO A 186 4.66 -1.96 27.83
CA PRO A 186 3.84 -2.69 26.89
C PRO A 186 4.56 -3.94 26.36
N VAL A 187 4.06 -5.14 26.68
CA VAL A 187 4.56 -6.39 26.09
C VAL A 187 4.06 -6.47 24.64
N PHE A 188 4.95 -6.25 23.69
CA PHE A 188 4.68 -6.53 22.28
C PHE A 188 4.76 -8.04 22.06
N PRO A 189 3.81 -8.67 21.34
CA PRO A 189 3.95 -10.07 20.97
C PRO A 189 5.15 -10.19 20.03
N ASP A 190 6.13 -11.01 20.42
CA ASP A 190 7.31 -11.30 19.59
C ASP A 190 6.86 -11.81 18.22
N ARG A 191 7.19 -11.06 17.16
CA ARG A 191 6.85 -11.42 15.77
C ARG A 191 7.31 -12.85 15.41
N GLN A 192 8.35 -13.35 16.08
CA GLN A 192 8.89 -14.69 15.89
C GLN A 192 7.92 -15.80 16.34
N GLN A 193 7.13 -15.58 17.41
CA GLN A 193 6.19 -16.59 17.92
C GLN A 193 4.95 -16.76 17.02
N GLN A 194 4.51 -15.67 16.36
CA GLN A 194 3.37 -15.72 15.42
C GLN A 194 3.72 -16.45 14.12
N GLN A 195 4.97 -16.35 13.65
CA GLN A 195 5.44 -17.11 12.49
C GLN A 195 5.58 -18.60 12.79
N GLN A 196 6.02 -18.96 14.00
CA GLN A 196 6.13 -20.36 14.42
C GLN A 196 4.77 -21.05 14.59
N GLN A 197 3.76 -20.34 15.10
CA GLN A 197 2.40 -20.90 15.23
C GLN A 197 1.74 -21.12 13.87
N GLN A 198 1.95 -20.24 12.90
CA GLN A 198 1.42 -20.43 11.54
C GLN A 198 2.08 -21.57 10.77
N GLN A 199 3.32 -21.94 11.10
CA GLN A 199 4.02 -23.09 10.52
C GLN A 199 3.61 -24.42 11.15
N LEU A 200 3.06 -24.42 12.36
CA LEU A 200 2.58 -25.61 13.05
C LEU A 200 1.12 -25.97 12.70
N GLU A 201 0.38 -25.04 12.09
CA GLU A 201 -1.01 -25.22 11.65
C GLU A 201 -1.16 -25.56 10.16
N GLN A 202 -0.05 -25.74 9.42
CA GLN A 202 -0.01 -26.29 8.06
C GLN A 202 0.59 -27.70 8.06
#